data_AF-A0A3D2UYB7-F1
#
_entry.id   AF-A0A3D2UYB7-F1
#
_cell.length_a   1.000
_cell.length_b   1.000
_cell.length_c   1.000
_cell.angle_alpha   90.00
_cell.angle_beta   90.00
_cell.angle_gamma   90.00
#
_symmetry.space_group_name_H-M   'P 1'
#
loop_
_entity.id
_entity.type
_entity.pdbx_description
1 polymer ?
#
loop_
_entity_poly.entity_id
_entity_poly.type
_entity_poly.pdbx_seq_one_letter_code
_entity_poly.pdbx_strand_id
1 'polypeptide(L)' 'MSPEDLDQKLSQGKTESVYFLYGPERFYHIEAIRSLTKIWINEDNRDFNLETFDARSSNVSNWLGSIKTLPFLGGTKL' A
#
# COMPACT_ATOMS: atom_id res chain seq x y z
N MET A 1 1.05 6.38 -15.90
CA MET A 1 0.04 5.32 -15.76
C MET A 1 -1.22 6.00 -15.31
N SER A 2 -2.33 5.79 -16.01
CA SER A 2 -3.64 6.30 -15.55
C SER A 2 -4.19 5.39 -14.43
N PRO A 3 -5.21 5.83 -13.69
CA PRO A 3 -5.93 4.96 -12.75
C PRO A 3 -6.46 3.68 -13.41
N GLU A 4 -6.99 3.78 -14.64
CA GLU A 4 -7.53 2.63 -15.39
C GLU A 4 -6.44 1.63 -15.76
N ASP A 5 -5.26 2.12 -16.17
CA ASP A 5 -4.09 1.27 -16.45
C ASP A 5 -3.65 0.50 -15.18
N LEU A 6 -3.71 1.17 -14.02
CA LEU A 6 -3.35 0.56 -12.74
C LEU A 6 -4.31 -0.57 -12.39
N ASP A 7 -5.62 -0.33 -12.47
CA ASP A 7 -6.64 -1.35 -12.19
C ASP A 7 -6.51 -2.56 -13.13
N GLN A 8 -6.24 -2.32 -14.41
CA GLN A 8 -5.99 -3.40 -15.36
C GLN A 8 -4.74 -4.20 -15.01
N LYS A 9 -3.64 -3.55 -14.58
CA LYS A 9 -2.44 -4.26 -14.13
C LYS A 9 -2.69 -5.08 -12.87
N LEU A 10 -3.35 -4.49 -11.88
CA LEU A 10 -3.63 -5.13 -10.59
C LEU A 10 -4.54 -6.35 -10.77
N SER A 11 -5.56 -6.28 -11.64
CA SER A 11 -6.42 -7.44 -11.95
C SER A 11 -5.68 -8.60 -12.63
N GLN A 12 -4.54 -8.32 -13.28
CA GLN A 12 -3.64 -9.34 -13.85
C GLN A 12 -2.60 -9.87 -12.85
N GLY A 13 -2.67 -9.46 -11.59
CA GLY A 13 -1.68 -9.80 -10.56
C GLY A 13 -0.32 -9.13 -10.77
N LYS A 14 -0.24 -8.10 -11.62
CA LYS A 14 1.01 -7.37 -11.87
C LYS A 14 1.17 -6.26 -10.86
N THR A 15 2.05 -6.48 -9.89
CA THR A 15 2.35 -5.52 -8.83
C THR A 15 3.80 -5.03 -8.89
N GLU A 16 4.03 -3.81 -8.43
CA GLU A 16 5.34 -3.19 -8.27
C GLU A 16 5.70 -3.07 -6.78
N SER A 17 6.98 -2.90 -6.45
CA SER A 17 7.41 -2.75 -5.06
C SER A 17 7.10 -1.38 -4.46
N VAL A 18 6.93 -0.34 -5.29
CA VAL A 18 6.68 1.04 -4.85
C VAL A 18 5.68 1.73 -5.77
N TYR A 19 4.68 2.38 -5.17
CA TYR A 19 3.69 3.19 -5.88
C TYR A 19 3.77 4.64 -5.41
N PHE A 20 3.82 5.59 -6.34
CA PHE A 20 3.72 7.01 -6.06
C PHE A 20 2.42 7.56 -6.65
N LEU A 21 1.43 7.79 -5.78
CA LEU A 21 0.12 8.32 -6.15
C LEU A 21 0.13 9.85 -5.99
N TYR A 22 -0.17 10.57 -7.07
CA TYR A 22 -0.18 12.03 -7.07
C TYR A 22 -1.34 12.57 -7.90
N GLY A 23 -1.64 13.86 -7.76
CA GLY A 23 -2.75 14.52 -8.45
C GLY A 23 -3.83 15.04 -7.50
N PRO A 24 -4.76 15.86 -8.00
CA PRO A 24 -5.77 16.52 -7.17
C PRO A 24 -6.95 15.61 -6.81
N GLU A 25 -7.22 14.58 -7.61
CA GLU A 25 -8.40 13.72 -7.44
C GLU A 25 -8.13 12.61 -6.42
N ARG A 26 -8.68 12.80 -5.22
CA ARG A 26 -8.49 11.88 -4.08
C ARG A 26 -9.22 10.55 -4.27
N PHE A 27 -10.30 10.53 -5.04
CA PHE A 27 -11.04 9.30 -5.29
C PHE A 27 -10.13 8.20 -5.84
N TYR A 28 -9.32 8.52 -6.85
CA TYR A 28 -8.39 7.56 -7.44
C TYR A 28 -7.28 7.11 -6.49
N HIS A 29 -6.82 7.98 -5.59
CA HIS A 29 -5.84 7.59 -4.57
C HIS A 29 -6.43 6.56 -3.61
N ILE A 30 -7.67 6.81 -3.16
CA ILE A 30 -8.38 5.93 -2.24
C ILE A 30 -8.63 4.57 -2.88
N GLU A 31 -9.10 4.54 -4.13
CA GLU A 31 -9.35 3.28 -4.83
C GLU A 31 -8.05 2.49 -5.09
N ALA A 32 -6.96 3.16 -5.50
CA ALA A 32 -5.67 2.49 -5.66
C ALA A 32 -5.17 1.86 -4.35
N ILE A 33 -5.23 2.61 -3.24
CA ILE A 33 -4.83 2.10 -1.91
C ILE A 33 -5.72 0.91 -1.51
N ARG A 34 -7.03 0.99 -1.74
CA ARG A 34 -7.97 -0.10 -1.45
C ARG A 34 -7.65 -1.35 -2.25
N SER A 35 -7.41 -1.22 -3.55
CA SER A 35 -7.06 -2.34 -4.44
C SER A 35 -5.75 -3.00 -4.01
N LEU A 36 -4.70 -2.23 -3.72
CA LEU A 36 -3.42 -2.75 -3.23
C LEU A 36 -3.56 -3.45 -1.88
N THR A 37 -4.31 -2.84 -0.95
CA THR A 37 -4.57 -3.42 0.38
C THR A 37 -5.26 -4.78 0.25
N LYS A 38 -6.27 -4.91 -0.64
CA LYS A 38 -6.98 -6.18 -0.86
C LYS A 38 -6.09 -7.29 -1.44
N ILE A 39 -5.06 -6.93 -2.22
CA ILE A 39 -4.16 -7.91 -2.84
C ILE A 39 -3.18 -8.47 -1.80
N TRP A 40 -2.69 -7.62 -0.89
CA TRP A 40 -1.57 -7.97 0.00
C TRP A 40 -1.96 -8.28 1.44
N ILE A 41 -3.07 -7.72 1.92
CA ILE A 41 -3.47 -7.77 3.32
C ILE A 41 -4.78 -8.56 3.47
N ASN A 42 -4.76 -9.54 4.35
CA ASN A 42 -5.93 -10.32 4.74
C ASN A 42 -6.34 -9.98 6.18
N GLU A 43 -7.47 -10.50 6.64
CA GLU A 43 -7.97 -10.19 7.99
C GLU A 43 -7.01 -10.67 9.09
N ASP A 44 -6.40 -11.85 8.91
CA ASP A 44 -5.53 -12.46 9.91
C ASP A 44 -4.21 -11.70 10.14
N ASN A 45 -3.72 -10.99 9.12
CA ASN A 45 -2.42 -10.30 9.16
C ASN A 45 -2.51 -8.77 9.17
N ARG A 46 -3.71 -8.20 9.05
CA ARG A 46 -3.94 -6.76 8.91
C ARG A 46 -3.28 -5.93 9.99
N ASP A 47 -3.47 -6.29 11.24
CA ASP A 47 -3.01 -5.50 12.39
C ASP A 47 -1.49 -5.44 12.50
N PHE A 48 -0.77 -6.34 11.81
CA PHE A 48 0.69 -6.43 11.85
C PHE A 48 1.36 -5.96 10.55
N ASN A 49 0.69 -6.18 9.43
CA ASN A 49 1.26 -6.01 8.10
C ASN A 49 0.74 -4.78 7.36
N LEU A 50 -0.27 -4.06 7.86
CA LEU A 50 -0.71 -2.78 7.30
C LEU A 50 -0.39 -1.64 8.25
N GLU A 51 0.47 -0.73 7.83
CA GLU A 51 0.79 0.49 8.57
C GLU A 51 0.49 1.74 7.75
N THR A 52 -0.03 2.78 8.40
CA THR A 52 -0.35 4.06 7.74
C THR A 52 0.30 5.19 8.50
N PHE A 53 0.96 6.07 7.75
CA PHE A 53 1.67 7.21 8.31
C PHE A 53 1.15 8.52 7.72
N ASP A 54 0.97 9.52 8.57
CA ASP A 54 0.73 10.91 8.15
C ASP A 54 2.02 11.71 8.32
N ALA A 55 2.52 12.29 7.23
CA ALA A 55 3.75 13.08 7.24
C ALA A 55 3.70 14.32 8.14
N ARG A 56 2.51 14.74 8.58
CA ARG A 56 2.34 15.85 9.54
C ARG A 56 2.62 15.44 10.97
N SER A 57 2.52 14.15 11.30
CA SER A 57 2.65 13.63 12.67
C SER A 57 3.71 12.54 12.82
N SER A 58 4.35 12.14 11.71
CA SER A 58 5.40 11.12 11.68
C SER A 58 6.60 11.61 10.87
N ASN A 59 7.74 10.93 11.01
CA ASN A 59 8.94 11.25 10.24
C ASN A 59 9.42 10.05 9.42
N VAL A 60 10.32 10.31 8.47
CA VAL A 60 10.89 9.31 7.56
C VAL A 60 11.56 8.16 8.31
N SER A 61 12.16 8.41 9.48
CA SER A 61 12.79 7.36 10.28
C SER A 61 11.77 6.35 10.81
N ASN A 62 10.55 6.79 11.18
CA ASN A 62 9.47 5.88 11.56
C ASN A 62 9.09 4.96 10.39
N TRP A 63 8.96 5.52 9.19
CA TRP A 63 8.54 4.78 8.00
C TRP A 63 9.59 3.73 7.63
N LEU A 64 10.87 4.13 7.56
CA LEU A 64 11.98 3.21 7.29
C LEU A 64 12.14 2.13 8.35
N GLY A 65 11.81 2.42 9.61
CA GLY A 65 11.76 1.44 10.68
C GLY A 65 10.70 0.37 10.41
N SER A 66 9.51 0.80 10.01
CA SER A 66 8.41 -0.11 9.64
C SER A 66 8.78 -1.04 8.50
N ILE A 67 9.30 -0.52 7.37
CA ILE A 67 9.59 -1.36 6.19
C ILE A 67 10.66 -2.44 6.46
N LYS A 68 11.52 -2.22 7.47
CA LYS A 68 12.57 -3.18 7.87
C LYS A 68 12.05 -4.30 8.75
N THR A 69 10.80 -4.23 9.20
CA THR A 69 10.16 -5.27 10.00
C THR A 69 9.66 -6.37 9.08
N LEU A 70 10.03 -7.62 9.39
CA LEU A 70 9.56 -8.77 8.63
C LEU A 70 8.02 -8.89 8.73
N PRO A 71 7.33 -9.28 7.64
CA PRO A 71 5.89 -9.56 7.69
C PRO A 71 5.56 -10.64 8.72
N PHE A 72 4.52 -10.42 9.50
CA PHE A 72 4.03 -11.37 10.50
C PHE A 72 3.05 -12.36 9.84
N LEU A 73 3.09 -13.64 10.25
CA LEU A 73 2.35 -14.76 9.62
C LEU A 73 2.63 -14.97 8.12
N GLY A 74 3.75 -14.45 7.62
CA GLY A 74 4.07 -14.46 6.18
C GLY A 74 3.27 -13.40 5.39
N GLY A 75 3.43 -13.41 4.07
CA GLY A 75 2.80 -12.43 3.17
C GLY A 75 3.62 -11.15 2.98
N THR A 76 2.94 -10.04 2.67
CA THR A 76 3.54 -8.75 2.31
C THR A 76 3.22 -7.71 3.38
N LYS A 77 4.22 -6.91 3.77
CA LYS A 77 4.02 -5.71 4.59
C LYS A 77 3.70 -4.52 3.67
N LEU A 78 2.66 -3.78 4.01
CA LEU A 78 2.12 -2.61 3.30
C LEU A 78 2.16 -1.37 4.19
#